data_AF-A0A444JDD2-F1
#
_entry.id   AF-A0A444JDD2-F1
#
_cell.length_a   1.000
_cell.length_b   1.000
_cell.length_c   1.000
_cell.angle_alpha   90.00
_cell.angle_beta   90.00
_cell.angle_gamma   90.00
#
_symmetry.space_group_name_H-M   'P 1'
#
loop_
_entity.id
_entity.type
_entity.pdbx_description
1 polymer ?
#
loop_
_entity_poly.entity_id
_entity_poly.type
_entity_poly.pdbx_seq_one_letter_code
_entity_poly.pdbx_strand_id
1 'polypeptide(L)'
;MKIFSEKNIGKLIILNSSLVALLMWLGIVAHTVWDSEINLKMELLQMEEEYIKNKKISVRESVLDFIRSIDMRHKTTDAMLRRTLKDQVEQIYSIALHLYRQNATTMNKDRLERLIIEAIRPITFNNGRNYFFIRSMSGITKLWPPDPEQEGKSIYNNSNENRLQVFNSMFATVRHHGNGFNEYLWPKPGEDTDKLYQKIAYIKHFEPFDWYIGSGDYLVEVERDAQQHVTNIINQHASRTDDEYMFILDLRSMKGGKKFATMLVNPNKPDPLNDLLSEEYQDTQGEKFREKFLNGLKEHGEVFVKYRDQKPGTDEIRPKMSYFKLYPKWSWIIARGFYFDDLIAQIDRLKEQHKKLFREKIRISLAIFCFILLGALCLSLLFSHKVRTLFLSYRRRLEKSNRELTKAMDKAHAATIAKSEFLANMSHEIRTPMNGIINLSELALETELTDKQSDYMKKILFSSKNLLEIINDILDFSKIEAGMLTIEKVYFDLPGLFDKLMLMFTEQSRRKNLELILDLPADLPENVIGDPMRLYQVLSNLIGNAIKFTEQGEILVTAKVV
;
A
#
# COMPACT_ATOMS: atom_id res chain seq x y z
N MET A 1 17.94 25.40 34.05
CA MET A 1 18.07 26.10 32.76
C MET A 1 19.49 26.00 32.17
N LYS A 2 20.05 24.78 32.07
CA LYS A 2 21.43 24.50 31.55
C LYS A 2 21.45 23.84 30.16
N ILE A 3 20.29 23.67 29.51
CA ILE A 3 20.15 22.92 28.25
C ILE A 3 20.59 23.77 27.04
N PHE A 4 20.44 25.11 27.12
CA PHE A 4 20.90 26.05 26.09
C PHE A 4 22.32 26.54 26.37
N SER A 5 23.32 25.68 26.15
CA SER A 5 24.70 26.14 25.99
C SER A 5 25.01 26.40 24.52
N GLU A 6 25.94 27.31 24.23
CA GLU A 6 26.36 27.74 22.89
C GLU A 6 26.74 26.56 21.96
N LYS A 7 27.29 25.47 22.52
CA LYS A 7 27.63 24.22 21.81
C LYS A 7 26.42 23.34 21.51
N ASN A 8 25.33 23.46 22.27
CA ASN A 8 24.18 22.56 22.17
C ASN A 8 23.21 22.97 21.06
N ILE A 9 23.09 24.26 20.75
CA ILE A 9 22.13 24.75 19.73
C ILE A 9 22.47 24.20 18.35
N GLY A 10 23.73 24.29 17.91
CA GLY A 10 24.16 23.75 16.62
C GLY A 10 23.96 22.22 16.51
N LYS A 11 24.26 21.48 17.58
CA LYS A 11 24.02 20.04 17.65
C LYS A 11 22.53 19.70 17.57
N LEU A 12 21.67 20.49 18.22
CA LEU A 12 20.22 20.29 18.21
C LEU A 12 19.63 20.47 16.80
N ILE A 13 20.10 21.48 16.05
CA ILE A 13 19.62 21.76 14.69
C ILE A 13 20.04 20.62 13.74
N ILE A 14 21.28 20.14 13.86
CA ILE A 14 21.77 19.00 13.08
C ILE A 14 20.97 17.73 13.40
N LEU A 15 20.71 17.48 14.69
CA LEU A 15 19.95 16.31 15.13
C LEU A 15 18.51 16.34 14.62
N ASN A 16 17.83 17.48 14.75
CA ASN A 16 16.44 17.64 14.29
C ASN A 16 16.33 17.52 12.77
N SER A 17 17.22 18.17 12.00
CA SER A 17 17.20 18.08 10.54
C SER A 17 17.45 16.65 10.05
N SER A 18 18.39 15.94 10.67
CA SER A 18 18.67 14.52 10.36
C SER A 18 17.49 13.62 10.71
N LEU A 19 16.82 13.87 11.85
CA LEU A 19 15.65 13.11 12.29
C LEU A 19 14.47 13.28 11.33
N VAL A 20 14.19 14.51 10.89
CA VAL A 20 13.11 14.79 9.92
C VAL A 20 13.37 14.07 8.60
N ALA A 21 14.59 14.15 8.06
CA ALA A 21 14.97 13.45 6.83
C ALA A 21 14.80 11.94 6.97
N LEU A 22 15.21 11.37 8.11
CA LEU A 22 15.08 9.94 8.38
C LEU A 22 13.62 9.50 8.44
N LEU A 23 12.77 10.24 9.15
CA LEU A 23 11.34 9.94 9.27
C LEU A 23 10.64 10.01 7.90
N MET A 24 10.96 11.02 7.09
CA MET A 24 10.44 11.12 5.72
C MET A 24 10.86 9.92 4.86
N TRP A 25 12.13 9.52 4.92
CA TRP A 25 12.60 8.36 4.15
C TRP A 25 11.97 7.05 4.62
N LEU A 26 11.83 6.84 5.93
CA LEU A 26 11.11 5.68 6.48
C LEU A 26 9.66 5.64 6.00
N GLY A 27 8.98 6.79 5.91
CA GLY A 27 7.63 6.90 5.33
C GLY A 27 7.59 6.49 3.86
N ILE A 28 8.56 6.94 3.05
CA ILE A 28 8.68 6.54 1.63
C ILE A 28 8.93 5.04 1.48
N VAL A 29 9.82 4.47 2.31
CA VAL A 29 10.10 3.03 2.31
C VAL A 29 8.85 2.24 2.69
N ALA A 30 8.14 2.64 3.76
CA ALA A 30 6.90 2.00 4.18
C ALA A 30 5.82 2.05 3.09
N HIS A 31 5.65 3.21 2.45
CA HIS A 31 4.73 3.36 1.31
C HIS A 31 5.13 2.48 0.12
N THR A 32 6.42 2.39 -0.19
CA THR A 32 6.94 1.55 -1.29
C THR A 32 6.72 0.06 -1.02
N VAL A 33 6.90 -0.39 0.22
CA VAL A 33 6.62 -1.77 0.64
C VAL A 33 5.14 -2.07 0.47
N TRP A 34 4.28 -1.21 1.03
CA TRP A 34 2.82 -1.33 0.90
C TRP A 34 2.41 -1.42 -0.57
N ASP A 35 2.83 -0.45 -1.39
CA ASP A 35 2.48 -0.36 -2.81
C ASP A 35 2.94 -1.61 -3.58
N SER A 36 4.16 -2.08 -3.31
CA SER A 36 4.71 -3.28 -3.96
C SER A 36 3.93 -4.55 -3.58
N GLU A 37 3.50 -4.70 -2.33
CA GLU A 37 2.73 -5.87 -1.88
C GLU A 37 1.33 -5.89 -2.50
N ILE A 38 0.64 -4.75 -2.51
CA ILE A 38 -0.71 -4.66 -3.09
C ILE A 38 -0.67 -4.88 -4.59
N ASN A 39 0.23 -4.20 -5.31
CA ASN A 39 0.31 -4.32 -6.77
C ASN A 39 0.65 -5.75 -7.19
N LEU A 40 1.63 -6.39 -6.53
CA LEU A 40 1.96 -7.78 -6.80
C LEU A 40 0.78 -8.71 -6.54
N LYS A 41 0.05 -8.51 -5.44
CA LYS A 41 -1.12 -9.33 -5.11
C LYS A 41 -2.22 -9.20 -6.15
N MET A 42 -2.55 -7.97 -6.57
CA MET A 42 -3.58 -7.71 -7.58
C MET A 42 -3.20 -8.29 -8.94
N GLU A 43 -1.96 -8.10 -9.37
CA GLU A 43 -1.46 -8.62 -10.65
C GLU A 43 -1.43 -10.15 -10.68
N LEU A 44 -1.03 -10.80 -9.58
CA LEU A 44 -1.08 -12.25 -9.45
C LEU A 44 -2.51 -12.80 -9.52
N LEU A 45 -3.46 -12.18 -8.84
CA LEU A 45 -4.86 -12.59 -8.88
C LEU A 45 -5.44 -12.47 -10.30
N GLN A 46 -5.18 -11.33 -10.96
CA GLN A 46 -5.63 -11.09 -12.33
C GLN A 46 -5.00 -12.09 -13.32
N MET A 47 -3.70 -12.35 -13.20
CA MET A 47 -2.99 -13.32 -14.03
C MET A 47 -3.54 -14.74 -13.84
N GLU A 48 -3.78 -15.16 -12.59
CA GLU A 48 -4.34 -16.48 -12.30
C GLU A 48 -5.75 -16.64 -12.88
N GLU A 49 -6.63 -15.64 -12.69
CA GLU A 49 -7.99 -15.67 -13.23
C GLU A 49 -8.00 -15.71 -14.77
N GLU A 50 -7.22 -14.85 -15.42
CA GLU A 50 -7.14 -14.79 -16.87
C GLU A 50 -6.57 -16.09 -17.46
N TYR A 51 -5.49 -16.60 -16.87
CA TYR A 51 -4.87 -17.86 -17.29
C TYR A 51 -5.86 -19.02 -17.18
N ILE A 52 -6.52 -19.17 -16.03
CA ILE A 52 -7.50 -20.24 -15.79
C ILE A 52 -8.68 -20.10 -16.76
N LYS A 53 -9.20 -18.89 -16.98
CA LYS A 53 -10.30 -18.63 -17.91
C LYS A 53 -9.93 -19.05 -19.33
N ASN A 54 -8.77 -18.63 -19.82
CA ASN A 54 -8.31 -18.93 -21.17
C ASN A 54 -8.05 -20.42 -21.37
N LYS A 55 -7.40 -21.09 -20.41
CA LYS A 55 -7.18 -22.53 -20.46
C LYS A 55 -8.48 -23.33 -20.38
N LYS A 56 -9.45 -22.92 -19.54
CA LYS A 56 -10.78 -23.53 -19.50
C LYS A 56 -11.47 -23.47 -20.88
N ILE A 57 -11.47 -22.30 -21.52
CA ILE A 57 -12.07 -22.13 -22.86
C ILE A 57 -11.37 -23.04 -23.87
N SER A 58 -10.03 -22.99 -23.94
CA SER A 58 -9.24 -23.77 -24.89
C SER A 58 -9.48 -25.28 -24.75
N VAL A 59 -9.44 -25.80 -23.53
CA VAL A 59 -9.64 -27.24 -23.28
C VAL A 59 -11.08 -27.66 -23.56
N ARG A 60 -12.08 -26.84 -23.22
CA ARG A 60 -13.50 -27.12 -23.53
C ARG A 60 -13.75 -27.16 -25.03
N GLU A 61 -13.33 -26.14 -25.76
CA GLU A 61 -13.50 -26.10 -27.21
C GLU A 61 -12.80 -27.27 -27.90
N SER A 62 -11.58 -27.62 -27.44
CA SER A 62 -10.89 -28.79 -27.97
C SER A 62 -11.67 -30.10 -27.79
N VAL A 63 -12.32 -30.33 -26.66
CA VAL A 63 -13.15 -31.53 -26.44
C VAL A 63 -14.42 -31.48 -27.29
N LEU A 64 -15.06 -30.31 -27.41
CA LEU A 64 -16.26 -30.15 -28.22
C LEU A 64 -15.97 -30.32 -29.72
N ASP A 65 -14.85 -29.78 -30.23
CA ASP A 65 -14.37 -30.02 -31.59
C ASP A 65 -14.10 -31.48 -31.85
N PHE A 66 -13.49 -32.17 -30.89
CA PHE A 66 -13.26 -33.60 -31.01
C PHE A 66 -14.57 -34.38 -31.08
N ILE A 67 -15.56 -34.07 -30.23
CA ILE A 67 -16.91 -34.66 -30.31
C ILE A 67 -17.57 -34.38 -31.66
N ARG A 68 -17.50 -33.14 -32.16
CA ARG A 68 -17.99 -32.79 -33.50
C ARG A 68 -17.33 -33.64 -34.58
N SER A 69 -16.03 -33.89 -34.46
CA SER A 69 -15.29 -34.74 -35.40
C SER A 69 -15.74 -36.21 -35.36
N ILE A 70 -16.06 -36.75 -34.17
CA ILE A 70 -16.63 -38.09 -34.00
C ILE A 70 -17.99 -38.17 -34.68
N ASP A 71 -18.87 -37.19 -34.43
CA ASP A 71 -20.22 -37.16 -35.01
C ASP A 71 -20.22 -37.03 -36.54
N MET A 72 -19.36 -36.16 -37.09
CA MET A 72 -19.18 -36.01 -38.53
C MET A 72 -18.65 -37.29 -39.17
N ARG A 73 -17.71 -37.96 -38.50
CA ARG A 73 -17.17 -39.23 -38.97
C ARG A 73 -18.25 -40.31 -38.95
N HIS A 74 -19.01 -40.45 -37.87
CA HIS A 74 -20.11 -41.41 -37.78
C HIS A 74 -21.11 -41.26 -38.95
N LYS A 75 -21.50 -40.02 -39.26
CA LYS A 75 -22.37 -39.73 -40.42
C LYS A 75 -21.74 -40.14 -41.74
N THR A 76 -20.43 -39.96 -41.88
CA THR A 76 -19.68 -40.35 -43.07
C THR A 76 -19.52 -41.88 -43.16
N THR A 77 -19.31 -42.57 -42.04
CA THR A 77 -19.17 -44.03 -41.96
C THR A 77 -20.43 -44.74 -42.42
N ASP A 78 -21.63 -44.30 -42.05
CA ASP A 78 -22.89 -44.91 -42.55
C ASP A 78 -23.01 -44.81 -44.08
N ALA A 79 -22.75 -43.61 -44.63
CA ALA A 79 -22.77 -43.40 -46.07
C ALA A 79 -21.70 -44.24 -46.80
N MET A 80 -20.50 -44.34 -46.22
CA MET A 80 -19.41 -45.18 -46.74
C MET A 80 -19.76 -46.66 -46.68
N LEU A 81 -20.36 -47.13 -45.58
CA LEU A 81 -20.82 -48.52 -45.43
C LEU A 81 -21.83 -48.88 -46.52
N ARG A 82 -22.88 -48.06 -46.68
CA ARG A 82 -23.89 -48.26 -47.72
C ARG A 82 -23.26 -48.31 -49.11
N ARG A 83 -22.40 -47.34 -49.43
CA ARG A 83 -21.67 -47.30 -50.71
C ARG A 83 -20.82 -48.56 -50.92
N THR A 84 -20.06 -48.97 -49.90
CA THR A 84 -19.19 -50.14 -49.96
C THR A 84 -19.99 -51.43 -50.19
N LEU A 85 -21.09 -51.64 -49.46
CA LEU A 85 -21.96 -52.81 -49.63
C LEU A 85 -22.57 -52.85 -51.04
N LYS A 86 -23.02 -51.69 -51.55
CA LYS A 86 -23.53 -51.57 -52.92
C LYS A 86 -22.45 -51.94 -53.94
N ASP A 87 -21.28 -51.32 -53.86
CA ASP A 87 -20.19 -51.54 -54.81
C ASP A 87 -19.72 -53.02 -54.78
N GLN A 88 -19.67 -53.64 -53.61
CA GLN A 88 -19.34 -55.07 -53.46
C GLN A 88 -20.35 -55.99 -54.15
N VAL A 89 -21.66 -55.77 -53.95
CA VAL A 89 -22.70 -56.57 -54.60
C VAL A 89 -22.74 -56.33 -56.11
N GLU A 90 -22.51 -55.10 -56.58
CA GLU A 90 -22.43 -54.77 -58.01
C GLU A 90 -21.24 -55.45 -58.70
N GLN A 91 -20.09 -55.54 -58.02
CA GLN A 91 -18.95 -56.30 -58.52
C GLN A 91 -19.26 -57.79 -58.64
N ILE A 92 -19.86 -58.39 -57.60
CA ILE A 92 -20.26 -59.80 -57.64
C ILE A 92 -21.33 -60.06 -58.70
N TYR A 93 -22.31 -59.17 -58.82
CA TYR A 93 -23.33 -59.24 -59.87
C TYR A 93 -22.67 -59.25 -61.25
N SER A 94 -21.67 -58.41 -61.48
CA SER A 94 -20.93 -58.33 -62.75
C SER A 94 -20.14 -59.61 -63.04
N ILE A 95 -19.49 -60.19 -62.03
CA ILE A 95 -18.80 -61.48 -62.13
C ILE A 95 -19.79 -62.61 -62.47
N ALA A 96 -20.91 -62.69 -61.74
CA ALA A 96 -21.96 -63.66 -61.97
C ALA A 96 -22.54 -63.55 -63.39
N LEU A 97 -22.81 -62.32 -63.84
CA LEU A 97 -23.34 -62.04 -65.17
C LEU A 97 -22.34 -62.38 -66.27
N HIS A 98 -21.06 -62.11 -66.06
CA HIS A 98 -19.99 -62.49 -66.99
C HIS A 98 -19.89 -64.00 -67.14
N LEU A 99 -19.83 -64.74 -66.02
CA LEU A 99 -19.82 -66.20 -66.01
C LEU A 99 -21.06 -66.78 -66.67
N TYR A 100 -22.24 -66.20 -66.42
CA TYR A 100 -23.48 -66.60 -67.08
C TYR A 100 -23.37 -66.42 -68.61
N ARG A 101 -23.01 -65.22 -69.08
CA ARG A 101 -22.93 -64.92 -70.52
C ARG A 101 -21.94 -65.79 -71.28
N GLN A 102 -20.81 -66.14 -70.65
CA GLN A 102 -19.80 -66.99 -71.30
C GLN A 102 -20.21 -68.46 -71.43
N ASN A 103 -21.10 -68.95 -70.57
CA ASN A 103 -21.37 -70.39 -70.44
C ASN A 103 -22.83 -70.77 -70.71
N ALA A 104 -23.76 -69.81 -70.86
CA ALA A 104 -25.19 -70.07 -71.00
C ALA A 104 -25.58 -70.91 -72.22
N THR A 105 -24.78 -70.90 -73.29
CA THR A 105 -25.04 -71.69 -74.52
C THR A 105 -24.38 -73.06 -74.51
N THR A 106 -23.38 -73.28 -73.66
CA THR A 106 -22.55 -74.50 -73.65
C THR A 106 -22.78 -75.38 -72.42
N MET A 107 -23.40 -74.84 -71.37
CA MET A 107 -23.58 -75.50 -70.08
C MET A 107 -25.07 -75.59 -69.71
N ASN A 108 -25.47 -76.71 -69.12
CA ASN A 108 -26.83 -76.82 -68.57
C ASN A 108 -27.02 -75.92 -67.34
N LYS A 109 -28.28 -75.55 -67.06
CA LYS A 109 -28.64 -74.61 -66.00
C LYS A 109 -28.04 -74.99 -64.64
N ASP A 110 -28.21 -76.23 -64.20
CA ASP A 110 -27.76 -76.68 -62.86
C ASP A 110 -26.24 -76.65 -62.68
N ARG A 111 -25.48 -76.89 -63.75
CA ARG A 111 -24.01 -76.81 -63.71
C ARG A 111 -23.55 -75.35 -63.74
N LEU A 112 -24.25 -74.48 -64.46
CA LEU A 112 -23.95 -73.05 -64.51
C LEU A 112 -24.32 -72.33 -63.20
N GLU A 113 -25.45 -72.70 -62.57
CA GLU A 113 -25.81 -72.22 -61.22
C GLU A 113 -24.70 -72.55 -60.22
N ARG A 114 -24.23 -73.80 -60.21
CA ARG A 114 -23.12 -74.25 -59.35
C ARG A 114 -21.81 -73.53 -59.64
N LEU A 115 -21.45 -73.33 -60.91
CA LEU A 115 -20.24 -72.59 -61.30
C LEU A 115 -20.23 -71.18 -60.70
N ILE A 116 -21.35 -70.45 -60.82
CA ILE A 116 -21.47 -69.09 -60.30
C ILE A 116 -21.43 -69.07 -58.78
N ILE A 117 -22.15 -69.99 -58.12
CA ILE A 117 -22.17 -70.08 -56.65
C ILE A 117 -20.78 -70.35 -56.10
N GLU A 118 -20.06 -71.35 -56.66
CA GLU A 118 -18.73 -71.72 -56.18
C GLU A 118 -17.66 -70.68 -56.51
N ALA A 119 -17.84 -69.90 -57.58
CA ALA A 119 -16.96 -68.76 -57.87
C ALA A 119 -17.14 -67.61 -56.84
N ILE A 120 -18.35 -67.42 -56.31
CA ILE A 120 -18.66 -66.34 -55.37
C ILE A 120 -18.34 -66.75 -53.91
N ARG A 121 -18.54 -68.03 -53.56
CA ARG A 121 -18.41 -68.57 -52.20
C ARG A 121 -17.13 -68.13 -51.44
N PRO A 122 -15.91 -68.17 -52.01
CA PRO A 122 -14.70 -67.80 -51.28
C PRO A 122 -14.51 -66.29 -51.12
N ILE A 123 -15.30 -65.46 -51.81
CA ILE A 123 -15.14 -64.01 -51.79
C ILE A 123 -15.76 -63.45 -50.51
N THR A 124 -14.92 -62.94 -49.62
CA THR A 124 -15.32 -62.30 -48.37
C THR A 124 -14.57 -60.97 -48.17
N PHE A 125 -15.15 -60.09 -47.37
CA PHE A 125 -14.56 -58.78 -47.01
C PHE A 125 -14.52 -58.62 -45.49
N ASN A 126 -13.76 -57.62 -45.01
CA ASN A 126 -13.62 -57.32 -43.58
C ASN A 126 -13.21 -58.55 -42.76
N ASN A 127 -12.13 -59.22 -43.17
CA ASN A 127 -11.58 -60.42 -42.51
C ASN A 127 -12.60 -61.57 -42.36
N GLY A 128 -13.45 -61.78 -43.37
CA GLY A 128 -14.46 -62.84 -43.36
C GLY A 128 -15.80 -62.46 -42.70
N ARG A 129 -15.91 -61.25 -42.14
CA ARG A 129 -17.17 -60.74 -41.53
C ARG A 129 -18.28 -60.57 -42.57
N ASN A 130 -17.92 -60.07 -43.76
CA ASN A 130 -18.88 -59.79 -44.82
C ASN A 130 -18.78 -60.90 -45.87
N TYR A 131 -19.90 -61.56 -46.09
CA TYR A 131 -20.06 -62.66 -47.04
C TYR A 131 -21.23 -62.38 -47.99
N PHE A 132 -21.26 -63.08 -49.12
CA PHE A 132 -22.39 -63.03 -50.05
C PHE A 132 -23.39 -64.13 -49.74
N PHE A 133 -24.68 -63.79 -49.83
CA PHE A 133 -25.77 -64.75 -49.82
C PHE A 133 -26.55 -64.65 -51.12
N ILE A 134 -27.03 -65.80 -51.60
CA ILE A 134 -27.83 -65.90 -52.81
C ILE A 134 -29.07 -66.71 -52.49
N ARG A 135 -30.23 -66.22 -52.95
CA ARG A 135 -31.51 -66.90 -52.77
C ARG A 135 -32.34 -66.76 -54.04
N SER A 136 -33.13 -67.77 -54.36
CA SER A 136 -34.11 -67.65 -55.44
C SER A 136 -35.29 -66.77 -55.01
N MET A 137 -35.98 -66.17 -55.97
CA MET A 137 -37.23 -65.46 -55.73
C MET A 137 -38.35 -66.39 -55.23
N SER A 138 -38.22 -67.71 -55.38
CA SER A 138 -39.10 -68.72 -54.75
C SER A 138 -38.76 -69.05 -53.29
N GLY A 139 -37.72 -68.42 -52.71
CA GLY A 139 -37.32 -68.63 -51.32
C GLY A 139 -36.34 -69.77 -51.07
N ILE A 140 -35.75 -70.37 -52.12
CA ILE A 140 -34.74 -71.42 -51.97
C ILE A 140 -33.39 -70.78 -51.69
N THR A 141 -32.72 -71.20 -50.62
CA THR A 141 -31.33 -70.78 -50.33
C THR A 141 -30.38 -71.35 -51.38
N LYS A 142 -29.62 -70.49 -52.07
CA LYS A 142 -28.64 -70.92 -53.08
C LYS A 142 -27.20 -70.84 -52.58
N LEU A 143 -26.87 -69.81 -51.80
CA LEU A 143 -25.57 -69.64 -51.16
C LEU A 143 -25.76 -69.03 -49.77
N TRP A 144 -25.27 -69.69 -48.74
CA TRP A 144 -25.27 -69.19 -47.37
C TRP A 144 -24.05 -69.70 -46.61
N PRO A 145 -22.88 -69.02 -46.72
CA PRO A 145 -21.64 -69.48 -46.12
C PRO A 145 -21.66 -69.75 -44.61
N PRO A 146 -22.38 -68.98 -43.77
CA PRO A 146 -22.41 -69.23 -42.32
C PRO A 146 -23.10 -70.53 -41.88
N ASP A 147 -23.95 -71.09 -42.73
CA ASP A 147 -24.74 -72.30 -42.44
C ASP A 147 -25.08 -73.01 -43.77
N PRO A 148 -24.11 -73.74 -44.34
CA PRO A 148 -24.27 -74.39 -45.64
C PRO A 148 -25.36 -75.48 -45.64
N GLU A 149 -25.75 -76.02 -44.47
CA GLU A 149 -26.81 -77.03 -44.38
C GLU A 149 -28.19 -76.51 -44.81
N GLN A 150 -28.35 -75.19 -44.87
CA GLN A 150 -29.60 -74.54 -45.29
C GLN A 150 -29.67 -74.33 -46.81
N GLU A 151 -28.58 -74.56 -47.54
CA GLU A 151 -28.54 -74.49 -49.00
C GLU A 151 -29.45 -75.58 -49.62
N GLY A 152 -30.23 -75.21 -50.63
CA GLY A 152 -31.25 -76.06 -51.26
C GLY A 152 -32.59 -76.13 -50.51
N LYS A 153 -32.68 -75.65 -49.27
CA LYS A 153 -33.93 -75.62 -48.48
C LYS A 153 -34.71 -74.31 -48.73
N SER A 154 -36.03 -74.41 -48.67
CA SER A 154 -36.94 -73.26 -48.69
C SER A 154 -36.92 -72.55 -47.33
N ILE A 155 -36.82 -71.22 -47.34
CA ILE A 155 -36.96 -70.39 -46.14
C ILE A 155 -38.32 -70.48 -45.47
N TYR A 156 -39.34 -70.95 -46.19
CA TYR A 156 -40.70 -71.08 -45.63
C TYR A 156 -40.84 -72.34 -44.77
N ASN A 157 -39.86 -73.24 -44.83
CA ASN A 157 -39.84 -74.47 -44.05
C ASN A 157 -39.10 -74.22 -42.73
N ASN A 158 -39.77 -74.42 -41.60
CA ASN A 158 -39.19 -74.31 -40.25
C ASN A 158 -38.54 -72.95 -39.93
N SER A 159 -39.08 -71.85 -40.47
CA SER A 159 -38.62 -70.49 -40.15
C SER A 159 -39.46 -69.84 -39.06
N ASN A 160 -38.80 -69.09 -38.18
CA ASN A 160 -39.48 -68.25 -37.20
C ASN A 160 -40.04 -66.96 -37.84
N GLU A 161 -40.92 -66.27 -37.11
CA GLU A 161 -41.62 -65.06 -37.58
C GLU A 161 -40.64 -63.96 -38.01
N ASN A 162 -39.60 -63.69 -37.22
CA ASN A 162 -38.57 -62.70 -37.55
C ASN A 162 -37.89 -63.01 -38.89
N ARG A 163 -37.42 -64.25 -39.08
CA ARG A 163 -36.75 -64.66 -40.33
C ARG A 163 -37.68 -64.51 -41.54
N LEU A 164 -38.94 -64.92 -41.43
CA LEU A 164 -39.93 -64.75 -42.51
C LEU A 164 -40.14 -63.27 -42.85
N GLN A 165 -40.24 -62.40 -41.84
CA GLN A 165 -40.38 -60.95 -42.04
C GLN A 165 -39.18 -60.36 -42.79
N VAL A 166 -37.95 -60.72 -42.39
CA VAL A 166 -36.72 -60.28 -43.07
C VAL A 166 -36.74 -60.67 -44.55
N PHE A 167 -37.02 -61.94 -44.83
CA PHE A 167 -37.01 -62.43 -46.21
C PHE A 167 -38.12 -61.81 -47.07
N ASN A 168 -39.33 -61.64 -46.51
CA ASN A 168 -40.43 -60.99 -47.22
C ASN A 168 -40.12 -59.52 -47.54
N SER A 169 -39.44 -58.79 -46.64
CA SER A 169 -38.96 -57.42 -46.89
C SER A 169 -37.93 -57.37 -48.02
N MET A 170 -36.96 -58.28 -48.00
CA MET A 170 -35.97 -58.40 -49.07
C MET A 170 -36.63 -58.71 -50.42
N PHE A 171 -37.56 -59.66 -50.44
CA PHE A 171 -38.32 -60.01 -51.65
C PHE A 171 -39.11 -58.82 -52.19
N ALA A 172 -39.82 -58.08 -51.32
CA ALA A 172 -40.55 -56.87 -51.72
C ALA A 172 -39.60 -55.83 -52.33
N THR A 173 -38.43 -55.60 -51.71
CA THR A 173 -37.43 -54.65 -52.21
C THR A 173 -36.96 -55.02 -53.62
N VAL A 174 -36.59 -56.28 -53.83
CA VAL A 174 -36.11 -56.78 -55.13
C VAL A 174 -37.23 -56.73 -56.18
N ARG A 175 -38.46 -57.11 -55.81
CA ARG A 175 -39.61 -57.13 -56.71
C ARG A 175 -40.04 -55.74 -57.17
N HIS A 176 -40.00 -54.74 -56.28
CA HIS A 176 -40.46 -53.39 -56.60
C HIS A 176 -39.39 -52.51 -57.24
N HIS A 177 -38.12 -52.69 -56.85
CA HIS A 177 -37.04 -51.77 -57.23
C HIS A 177 -35.87 -52.43 -57.96
N GLY A 178 -35.85 -53.76 -58.07
CA GLY A 178 -34.74 -54.53 -58.64
C GLY A 178 -33.48 -54.58 -57.77
N ASN A 179 -33.31 -53.62 -56.85
CA ASN A 179 -32.23 -53.58 -55.87
C ASN A 179 -32.59 -52.64 -54.71
N GLY A 180 -31.87 -52.74 -53.59
CA GLY A 180 -32.03 -51.80 -52.49
C GLY A 180 -31.35 -52.22 -51.18
N PHE A 181 -31.39 -51.33 -50.20
CA PHE A 181 -30.94 -51.63 -48.83
C PHE A 181 -32.09 -52.21 -48.02
N ASN A 182 -31.78 -53.19 -47.19
CA ASN A 182 -32.68 -53.74 -46.17
C ASN A 182 -31.99 -53.67 -44.82
N GLU A 183 -32.71 -53.18 -43.81
CA GLU A 183 -32.28 -53.15 -42.42
C GLU A 183 -33.17 -54.08 -41.60
N TYR A 184 -32.56 -54.95 -40.81
CA TYR A 184 -33.27 -56.01 -40.11
C TYR A 184 -32.48 -56.54 -38.91
N LEU A 185 -33.15 -57.30 -38.05
CA LEU A 185 -32.55 -57.96 -36.90
C LEU A 185 -32.12 -59.39 -37.27
N TRP A 186 -30.83 -59.70 -37.13
CA TRP A 186 -30.25 -60.99 -37.50
C TRP A 186 -29.21 -61.48 -36.50
N PRO A 187 -29.12 -62.78 -36.21
CA PRO A 187 -28.05 -63.31 -35.37
C PRO A 187 -26.69 -63.22 -36.07
N LYS A 188 -25.61 -63.14 -35.30
CA LYS A 188 -24.25 -63.21 -35.85
C LYS A 188 -23.84 -64.67 -36.09
N PRO A 189 -23.04 -64.97 -37.13
CA PRO A 189 -22.47 -66.30 -37.32
C PRO A 189 -21.72 -66.76 -36.06
N GLY A 190 -21.97 -67.99 -35.61
CA GLY A 190 -21.31 -68.58 -34.43
C GLY A 190 -21.80 -68.07 -33.07
N GLU A 191 -22.77 -67.15 -33.03
CA GLU A 191 -23.45 -66.75 -31.80
C GLU A 191 -24.82 -67.43 -31.65
N ASP A 192 -25.41 -67.31 -30.45
CA ASP A 192 -26.77 -67.75 -30.16
C ASP A 192 -27.78 -67.18 -31.17
N THR A 193 -28.62 -68.04 -31.74
CA THR A 193 -29.63 -67.67 -32.74
C THR A 193 -30.72 -66.76 -32.21
N ASP A 194 -30.92 -66.72 -30.90
CA ASP A 194 -31.90 -65.86 -30.24
C ASP A 194 -31.36 -64.43 -30.02
N LYS A 195 -30.04 -64.25 -30.12
CA LYS A 195 -29.41 -62.93 -29.96
C LYS A 195 -29.37 -62.20 -31.30
N LEU A 196 -30.31 -61.28 -31.49
CA LEU A 196 -30.45 -60.53 -32.72
C LEU A 196 -29.71 -59.18 -32.68
N TYR A 197 -29.09 -58.82 -33.81
CA TYR A 197 -28.37 -57.57 -34.00
C TYR A 197 -28.89 -56.84 -35.22
N GLN A 198 -28.87 -55.50 -35.20
CA GLN A 198 -29.21 -54.71 -36.36
C GLN A 198 -28.16 -54.92 -37.46
N LYS A 199 -28.63 -55.39 -38.61
CA LYS A 199 -27.86 -55.68 -39.80
C LYS A 199 -28.41 -54.89 -40.97
N ILE A 200 -27.53 -54.32 -41.78
CA ILE A 200 -27.88 -53.69 -43.04
C ILE A 200 -27.30 -54.53 -44.19
N ALA A 201 -28.10 -54.81 -45.20
CA ALA A 201 -27.66 -55.49 -46.41
C ALA A 201 -28.10 -54.74 -47.66
N TYR A 202 -27.24 -54.73 -48.68
CA TYR A 202 -27.65 -54.36 -50.03
C TYR A 202 -27.95 -55.64 -50.81
N ILE A 203 -29.04 -55.64 -51.56
CA ILE A 203 -29.49 -56.77 -52.37
C ILE A 203 -29.80 -56.31 -53.79
N LYS A 204 -29.56 -57.19 -54.76
CA LYS A 204 -29.82 -56.94 -56.18
C LYS A 204 -30.37 -58.17 -56.88
N HIS A 205 -31.41 -57.98 -57.70
CA HIS A 205 -31.99 -59.02 -58.55
C HIS A 205 -30.98 -59.47 -59.59
N PHE A 206 -30.81 -60.78 -59.72
CA PHE A 206 -30.05 -61.45 -60.76
C PHE A 206 -31.03 -62.19 -61.68
N GLU A 207 -31.50 -61.46 -62.70
CA GLU A 207 -32.50 -61.90 -63.68
C GLU A 207 -32.23 -63.28 -64.30
N PRO A 208 -30.99 -63.66 -64.68
CA PRO A 208 -30.76 -64.91 -65.43
C PRO A 208 -31.26 -66.19 -64.75
N PHE A 209 -31.26 -66.21 -63.41
CA PHE A 209 -31.76 -67.35 -62.63
C PHE A 209 -32.88 -67.00 -61.65
N ASP A 210 -33.40 -65.78 -61.76
CA ASP A 210 -34.39 -65.23 -60.84
C ASP A 210 -33.93 -65.36 -59.38
N TRP A 211 -32.71 -64.91 -59.13
CA TRP A 211 -32.10 -64.85 -57.80
C TRP A 211 -32.06 -63.42 -57.29
N TYR A 212 -31.79 -63.25 -56.00
CA TYR A 212 -31.16 -62.04 -55.51
C TYR A 212 -29.83 -62.37 -54.84
N ILE A 213 -28.85 -61.52 -55.10
CA ILE A 213 -27.51 -61.57 -54.51
C ILE A 213 -27.43 -60.43 -53.50
N GLY A 214 -26.91 -60.72 -52.30
CA GLY A 214 -26.76 -59.72 -51.27
C GLY A 214 -25.53 -59.88 -50.41
N SER A 215 -25.12 -58.78 -49.79
CA SER A 215 -24.13 -58.77 -48.72
C SER A 215 -24.51 -57.70 -47.69
N GLY A 216 -24.09 -57.89 -46.46
CA GLY A 216 -24.44 -56.99 -45.38
C GLY A 216 -23.46 -57.06 -44.21
N ASP A 217 -23.53 -56.04 -43.35
CA ASP A 217 -22.69 -55.88 -42.17
C ASP A 217 -23.55 -55.55 -40.94
N TYR A 218 -23.01 -55.83 -39.76
CA TYR A 218 -23.69 -55.58 -38.48
C TYR A 218 -23.34 -54.17 -38.00
N LEU A 219 -24.35 -53.35 -37.73
CA LEU A 219 -24.12 -51.95 -37.32
C LEU A 219 -23.28 -51.84 -36.05
N VAL A 220 -23.45 -52.78 -35.11
CA VAL A 220 -22.64 -52.85 -33.87
C VAL A 220 -21.15 -53.11 -34.13
N GLU A 221 -20.79 -53.81 -35.20
CA GLU A 221 -19.38 -54.04 -35.57
C GLU A 221 -18.79 -52.79 -36.23
N VAL A 222 -19.57 -52.11 -37.07
CA VAL A 222 -19.19 -50.83 -37.67
C VAL A 222 -18.98 -49.76 -36.60
N GLU A 223 -19.84 -49.73 -35.58
CA GLU A 223 -19.70 -48.86 -34.42
C GLU A 223 -18.45 -49.20 -33.61
N ARG A 224 -18.18 -50.49 -33.37
CA ARG A 224 -16.96 -50.94 -32.69
C ARG A 224 -15.70 -50.52 -33.45
N ASP A 225 -15.68 -50.69 -34.78
CA ASP A 225 -14.58 -50.26 -35.64
C ASP A 225 -14.35 -48.74 -35.52
N ALA A 226 -15.43 -47.96 -35.49
CA ALA A 226 -15.36 -46.51 -35.30
C ALA A 226 -14.80 -46.12 -33.91
N GLN A 227 -15.27 -46.79 -32.85
CA GLN A 227 -14.78 -46.58 -31.48
C GLN A 227 -13.28 -46.90 -31.34
N GLN A 228 -12.85 -48.03 -31.92
CA GLN A 228 -11.45 -48.43 -31.90
C GLN A 228 -10.57 -47.46 -32.70
N HIS A 229 -11.07 -46.95 -33.82
CA HIS A 229 -10.38 -45.92 -34.58
C HIS A 229 -10.19 -44.62 -33.78
N VAL A 230 -11.24 -44.16 -33.08
CA VAL A 230 -11.18 -42.93 -32.27
C VAL A 230 -10.18 -43.07 -31.11
N THR A 231 -10.20 -44.19 -30.40
CA THR A 231 -9.23 -44.45 -29.31
C THR A 231 -7.78 -44.54 -29.84
N ASN A 232 -7.57 -45.15 -31.02
CA ASN A 232 -6.27 -45.18 -31.67
C ASN A 232 -5.74 -43.79 -32.07
N ILE A 233 -6.60 -42.88 -32.55
CA ILE A 233 -6.20 -41.50 -32.88
C ILE A 233 -5.61 -40.81 -31.65
N ILE A 234 -6.27 -40.92 -30.50
CA ILE A 234 -5.81 -40.29 -29.24
C ILE A 234 -4.45 -40.86 -28.82
N ASN A 235 -4.28 -42.19 -28.91
CA ASN A 235 -3.01 -42.83 -28.58
C ASN A 235 -1.86 -42.42 -29.51
N GLN A 236 -2.12 -42.29 -30.82
CA GLN A 236 -1.09 -41.95 -31.80
C GLN A 236 -0.65 -40.48 -31.75
N HIS A 237 -1.56 -39.56 -31.43
CA HIS A 237 -1.27 -38.12 -31.42
C HIS A 237 -0.69 -37.61 -30.09
N ALA A 238 -0.66 -38.44 -29.06
CA ALA A 238 -0.20 -38.02 -27.76
C ALA A 238 1.29 -38.27 -27.57
N SER A 239 2.04 -37.19 -27.29
CA SER A 239 3.39 -37.33 -26.74
C SER A 239 3.29 -37.75 -25.27
N ARG A 240 4.19 -38.65 -24.83
CA ARG A 240 4.32 -39.03 -23.41
C ARG A 240 4.74 -37.87 -22.49
N THR A 241 5.13 -36.74 -23.08
CA THR A 241 5.52 -35.50 -22.38
C THR A 241 4.50 -34.38 -22.58
N ASP A 242 3.34 -34.65 -23.20
CA ASP A 242 2.31 -33.63 -23.40
C ASP A 242 1.55 -33.38 -22.10
N ASP A 243 1.72 -32.17 -21.55
CA ASP A 243 1.03 -31.69 -20.35
C ASP A 243 -0.48 -31.49 -20.61
N GLU A 244 -0.93 -31.46 -21.87
CA GLU A 244 -2.32 -31.29 -22.28
C GLU A 244 -2.86 -32.41 -23.17
N TYR A 245 -3.25 -33.52 -22.56
CA TYR A 245 -3.70 -34.70 -23.28
C TYR A 245 -5.20 -35.01 -23.09
N MET A 246 -5.77 -35.71 -24.07
CA MET A 246 -7.14 -36.20 -24.03
C MET A 246 -7.18 -37.66 -23.58
N PHE A 247 -8.23 -38.03 -22.86
CA PHE A 247 -8.50 -39.39 -22.43
C PHE A 247 -10.01 -39.67 -22.48
N ILE A 248 -10.38 -40.95 -22.62
CA ILE A 248 -11.77 -41.38 -22.72
C ILE A 248 -12.05 -42.45 -21.68
N LEU A 249 -13.24 -42.36 -21.08
CA LEU A 249 -13.77 -43.35 -20.17
C LEU A 249 -15.07 -43.94 -20.72
N ASP A 250 -15.25 -45.24 -20.58
CA ASP A 250 -16.52 -45.95 -20.81
C ASP A 250 -17.35 -45.91 -19.53
N LEU A 251 -18.48 -45.22 -19.57
CA LEU A 251 -19.38 -45.05 -18.44
C LEU A 251 -20.29 -46.28 -18.31
N ARG A 252 -20.15 -47.00 -17.21
CA ARG A 252 -20.94 -48.20 -16.89
C ARG A 252 -22.21 -47.87 -16.10
N SER A 253 -22.14 -46.86 -15.22
CA SER A 253 -23.24 -46.49 -14.32
C SER A 253 -23.20 -45.01 -14.00
N MET A 254 -24.24 -44.28 -14.43
CA MET A 254 -24.45 -42.90 -13.99
C MET A 254 -24.80 -42.80 -12.51
N LYS A 255 -25.26 -43.88 -11.86
CA LYS A 255 -25.58 -43.86 -10.42
C LYS A 255 -24.33 -43.85 -9.54
N GLY A 256 -23.14 -44.09 -10.10
CA GLY A 256 -21.90 -44.22 -9.35
C GLY A 256 -21.57 -45.66 -8.99
N GLY A 257 -20.83 -45.82 -7.90
CA GLY A 257 -20.33 -47.07 -7.37
C GLY A 257 -18.86 -47.37 -7.69
N LYS A 258 -18.39 -48.52 -7.21
CA LYS A 258 -16.99 -48.98 -7.30
C LYS A 258 -16.51 -49.31 -8.73
N LYS A 259 -17.43 -49.35 -9.68
CA LYS A 259 -17.22 -49.73 -11.09
C LYS A 259 -18.02 -48.82 -12.02
N PHE A 260 -18.08 -47.53 -11.71
CA PHE A 260 -18.96 -46.60 -12.45
C PHE A 260 -18.45 -46.32 -13.87
N ALA A 261 -17.14 -46.41 -14.09
CA ALA A 261 -16.52 -46.21 -15.39
C ALA A 261 -15.27 -47.08 -15.58
N THR A 262 -14.80 -47.16 -16.82
CA THR A 262 -13.62 -47.91 -17.24
C THR A 262 -12.75 -47.02 -18.13
N MET A 263 -11.43 -46.99 -17.93
CA MET A 263 -10.55 -46.20 -18.81
C MET A 263 -10.41 -46.87 -20.18
N LEU A 264 -10.78 -46.17 -21.26
CA LEU A 264 -10.70 -46.65 -22.65
C LEU A 264 -9.48 -46.16 -23.41
N VAL A 265 -8.98 -44.97 -23.09
CA VAL A 265 -7.71 -44.47 -23.62
C VAL A 265 -7.16 -43.41 -22.68
N ASN A 266 -5.90 -43.56 -22.29
CA ASN A 266 -5.14 -42.56 -21.57
C ASN A 266 -3.69 -42.63 -22.04
N PRO A 267 -3.25 -41.75 -22.94
CA PRO A 267 -1.94 -41.87 -23.56
C PRO A 267 -0.76 -41.76 -22.60
N ASN A 268 -0.99 -41.20 -21.40
CA ASN A 268 0.03 -41.04 -20.36
C ASN A 268 0.00 -42.13 -19.28
N LYS A 269 -0.91 -43.11 -19.37
CA LYS A 269 -0.92 -44.32 -18.53
C LYS A 269 -1.13 -45.54 -19.44
N PRO A 270 -0.06 -46.04 -20.09
CA PRO A 270 -0.20 -47.01 -21.17
C PRO A 270 -0.60 -48.43 -20.75
N ASP A 271 -0.82 -48.76 -19.47
CA ASP A 271 -1.61 -49.96 -19.05
C ASP A 271 -1.96 -50.04 -17.54
N PRO A 272 -3.00 -50.82 -17.16
CA PRO A 272 -3.93 -51.53 -18.04
C PRO A 272 -5.19 -50.73 -18.32
N LEU A 273 -5.42 -50.50 -19.60
CA LEU A 273 -6.76 -50.27 -20.12
C LEU A 273 -7.71 -51.33 -19.53
N ASN A 274 -8.88 -50.88 -19.07
CA ASN A 274 -9.87 -51.62 -18.27
C ASN A 274 -9.86 -51.46 -16.74
N ASP A 275 -9.04 -50.57 -16.18
CA ASP A 275 -9.15 -50.24 -14.75
C ASP A 275 -10.55 -49.73 -14.41
N LEU A 276 -11.16 -50.41 -13.45
CA LEU A 276 -12.47 -50.07 -12.91
C LEU A 276 -12.33 -48.86 -12.00
N LEU A 277 -13.00 -47.79 -12.38
CA LEU A 277 -12.99 -46.57 -11.61
C LEU A 277 -14.09 -46.63 -10.54
N SER A 278 -13.65 -46.46 -9.30
CA SER A 278 -14.51 -46.19 -8.16
C SER A 278 -14.67 -44.69 -7.97
N GLU A 279 -15.90 -44.24 -7.70
CA GLU A 279 -16.16 -42.85 -7.29
C GLU A 279 -15.57 -42.52 -5.92
N GLU A 280 -15.33 -43.55 -5.09
CA GLU A 280 -14.75 -43.43 -3.75
C GLU A 280 -13.24 -43.16 -3.77
N TYR A 281 -12.60 -43.17 -4.95
CA TYR A 281 -11.18 -42.86 -5.09
C TYR A 281 -10.87 -41.47 -4.56
N GLN A 282 -9.86 -41.40 -3.70
CA GLN A 282 -9.30 -40.16 -3.19
C GLN A 282 -7.93 -39.93 -3.81
N ASP A 283 -7.66 -38.69 -4.21
CA ASP A 283 -6.31 -38.31 -4.60
C ASP A 283 -5.38 -38.20 -3.37
N THR A 284 -4.12 -37.82 -3.60
CA THR A 284 -3.09 -37.72 -2.53
C THR A 284 -3.42 -36.72 -1.41
N GLN A 285 -4.44 -35.87 -1.56
CA GLN A 285 -4.91 -34.94 -0.54
C GLN A 285 -6.25 -35.36 0.08
N GLY A 286 -6.77 -36.54 -0.26
CA GLY A 286 -8.06 -37.03 0.24
C GLY A 286 -9.27 -36.57 -0.59
N GLU A 287 -9.05 -35.88 -1.72
CA GLU A 287 -10.14 -35.32 -2.53
C GLU A 287 -10.80 -36.39 -3.40
N LYS A 288 -12.12 -36.54 -3.26
CA LYS A 288 -12.95 -37.42 -4.10
C LYS A 288 -13.29 -36.78 -5.44
N PHE A 289 -12.28 -36.48 -6.25
CA PHE A 289 -12.48 -35.76 -7.50
C PHE A 289 -13.36 -36.51 -8.52
N ARG A 290 -13.39 -37.85 -8.43
CA ARG A 290 -14.22 -38.69 -9.32
C ARG A 290 -15.71 -38.55 -9.03
N GLU A 291 -16.07 -38.52 -7.76
CA GLU A 291 -17.43 -38.19 -7.31
C GLU A 291 -17.85 -36.78 -7.79
N LYS A 292 -16.95 -35.79 -7.64
CA LYS A 292 -17.20 -34.42 -8.08
C LYS A 292 -17.49 -34.33 -9.57
N PHE A 293 -16.68 -34.97 -10.43
CA PHE A 293 -16.95 -34.90 -11.86
C PHE A 293 -18.20 -35.70 -12.22
N LEU A 294 -18.45 -36.86 -11.60
CA LEU A 294 -19.64 -37.66 -11.89
C LEU A 294 -20.91 -36.88 -11.57
N ASN A 295 -20.95 -36.14 -10.44
CA ASN A 295 -22.08 -35.30 -10.09
C ASN A 295 -22.30 -34.15 -11.08
N GLY A 296 -21.23 -33.46 -11.50
CA GLY A 296 -21.33 -32.44 -12.54
C GLY A 296 -21.82 -32.99 -13.89
N LEU A 297 -21.42 -34.20 -14.26
CA LEU A 297 -21.94 -34.89 -15.45
C LEU A 297 -23.43 -35.25 -15.30
N LYS A 298 -23.91 -35.64 -14.11
CA LYS A 298 -25.35 -35.90 -13.85
C LYS A 298 -26.19 -34.64 -14.03
N GLU A 299 -25.72 -33.50 -13.53
CA GLU A 299 -26.49 -32.25 -13.50
C GLU A 299 -26.46 -31.49 -14.83
N HIS A 300 -25.31 -31.47 -15.50
CA HIS A 300 -25.07 -30.58 -16.64
C HIS A 300 -24.53 -31.30 -17.89
N GLY A 301 -24.20 -32.58 -17.79
CA GLY A 301 -23.53 -33.33 -18.85
C GLY A 301 -22.09 -32.90 -19.11
N GLU A 302 -21.57 -31.90 -18.38
CA GLU A 302 -20.20 -31.40 -18.48
C GLU A 302 -19.74 -30.75 -17.18
N VAL A 303 -18.43 -30.78 -16.90
CA VAL A 303 -17.88 -30.19 -15.66
C VAL A 303 -16.37 -29.96 -15.75
N PHE A 304 -15.88 -28.93 -15.06
CA PHE A 304 -14.46 -28.76 -14.76
C PHE A 304 -14.16 -29.22 -13.34
N VAL A 305 -13.15 -30.06 -13.16
CA VAL A 305 -12.69 -30.48 -11.83
C VAL A 305 -11.20 -30.25 -11.68
N LYS A 306 -10.82 -29.60 -10.58
CA LYS A 306 -9.44 -29.43 -10.13
C LYS A 306 -9.10 -30.54 -9.13
N TYR A 307 -7.98 -31.21 -9.34
CA TYR A 307 -7.51 -32.34 -8.53
C TYR A 307 -5.99 -32.49 -8.67
N ARG A 308 -5.40 -33.48 -8.01
CA ARG A 308 -3.99 -33.82 -8.18
C ARG A 308 -3.82 -35.14 -8.92
N ASP A 309 -2.91 -35.16 -9.90
CA ASP A 309 -2.57 -36.35 -10.67
C ASP A 309 -1.07 -36.38 -10.93
N GLN A 310 -0.56 -37.55 -11.27
CA GLN A 310 0.81 -37.71 -11.71
C GLN A 310 1.02 -36.95 -13.01
N LYS A 311 2.08 -36.16 -13.10
CA LYS A 311 2.45 -35.45 -14.32
C LYS A 311 3.04 -36.44 -15.35
N PRO A 312 2.65 -36.36 -16.63
CA PRO A 312 3.20 -37.22 -17.68
C PRO A 312 4.73 -37.17 -17.71
N GLY A 313 5.37 -38.34 -17.80
CA GLY A 313 6.82 -38.45 -17.86
C GLY A 313 7.56 -38.20 -16.54
N THR A 314 6.86 -37.97 -15.42
CA THR A 314 7.48 -37.79 -14.10
C THR A 314 6.75 -38.58 -13.01
N ASP A 315 7.37 -38.75 -11.84
CA ASP A 315 6.74 -39.32 -10.65
C ASP A 315 6.09 -38.24 -9.76
N GLU A 316 6.03 -36.99 -10.25
CA GLU A 316 5.56 -35.86 -9.47
C GLU A 316 4.04 -35.74 -9.53
N ILE A 317 3.43 -35.60 -8.35
CA ILE A 317 2.00 -35.30 -8.23
C ILE A 317 1.80 -33.78 -8.29
N ARG A 318 1.15 -33.30 -9.35
CA ARG A 318 0.94 -31.87 -9.62
C ARG A 318 -0.55 -31.51 -9.65
N PRO A 319 -0.92 -30.26 -9.31
CA PRO A 319 -2.28 -29.78 -9.51
C PRO A 319 -2.65 -29.83 -11.00
N LYS A 320 -3.83 -30.34 -11.28
CA LYS A 320 -4.39 -30.50 -12.61
C LYS A 320 -5.83 -30.03 -12.64
N MET A 321 -6.27 -29.51 -13.77
CA MET A 321 -7.68 -29.26 -14.05
C MET A 321 -8.07 -29.96 -15.34
N SER A 322 -9.14 -30.74 -15.27
CA SER A 322 -9.69 -31.43 -16.43
C SER A 322 -11.13 -31.00 -16.67
N TYR A 323 -11.48 -30.83 -17.93
CA TYR A 323 -12.85 -30.73 -18.42
C TYR A 323 -13.34 -32.12 -18.79
N PHE A 324 -14.52 -32.48 -18.31
CA PHE A 324 -15.18 -33.75 -18.61
C PHE A 324 -16.47 -33.46 -19.34
N LYS A 325 -16.71 -34.17 -20.44
CA LYS A 325 -17.93 -34.06 -21.24
C LYS A 325 -18.53 -35.45 -21.47
N LEU A 326 -19.81 -35.60 -21.16
CA LEU A 326 -20.56 -36.80 -21.51
C LEU A 326 -20.85 -36.83 -23.01
N TYR A 327 -20.54 -37.95 -23.65
CA TYR A 327 -20.93 -38.30 -25.00
C TYR A 327 -21.93 -39.47 -24.95
N PRO A 328 -23.24 -39.19 -24.96
CA PRO A 328 -24.26 -40.19 -24.64
C PRO A 328 -24.34 -41.36 -25.63
N LYS A 329 -24.04 -41.13 -26.91
CA LYS A 329 -24.20 -42.16 -27.96
C LYS A 329 -23.40 -43.43 -27.66
N TRP A 330 -22.19 -43.27 -27.13
CA TRP A 330 -21.33 -44.39 -26.76
C TRP A 330 -21.21 -44.59 -25.25
N SER A 331 -21.98 -43.84 -24.46
CA SER A 331 -21.79 -43.76 -23.00
C SER A 331 -20.33 -43.47 -22.67
N TRP A 332 -19.71 -42.53 -23.40
CA TRP A 332 -18.33 -42.13 -23.16
C TRP A 332 -18.27 -40.87 -22.34
N ILE A 333 -17.24 -40.74 -21.54
CA ILE A 333 -16.80 -39.49 -20.97
C ILE A 333 -15.52 -39.12 -21.67
N ILE A 334 -15.53 -38.01 -22.39
CA ILE A 334 -14.35 -37.48 -23.07
C ILE A 334 -13.81 -36.35 -22.22
N ALA A 335 -12.52 -36.41 -21.91
CA ALA A 335 -11.90 -35.44 -21.04
C ALA A 335 -10.54 -35.00 -21.57
N ARG A 336 -10.23 -33.73 -21.32
CA ARG A 336 -8.91 -33.15 -21.57
C ARG A 336 -8.57 -32.27 -20.37
N GLY A 337 -7.30 -32.24 -19.99
CA GLY A 337 -6.86 -31.44 -18.84
C GLY A 337 -5.49 -30.86 -19.03
N PHE A 338 -5.16 -29.89 -18.17
CA PHE A 338 -3.88 -29.18 -18.15
C PHE A 338 -3.35 -29.09 -16.72
N TYR A 339 -2.03 -29.04 -16.59
CA TYR A 339 -1.35 -28.82 -15.32
C TYR A 339 -1.11 -27.32 -15.08
N PHE A 340 -0.94 -26.95 -13.81
CA PHE A 340 -0.72 -25.54 -13.41
C PHE A 340 0.76 -25.12 -13.49
N ASP A 341 1.66 -26.00 -13.94
CA ASP A 341 3.12 -25.76 -13.98
C ASP A 341 3.50 -24.48 -14.74
N ASP A 342 2.91 -24.26 -15.92
CA ASP A 342 3.14 -23.05 -16.71
C ASP A 342 2.69 -21.78 -15.98
N LEU A 343 1.59 -21.85 -15.24
CA LEU A 343 1.10 -20.74 -14.42
C LEU A 343 2.02 -20.49 -13.22
N ILE A 344 2.44 -21.56 -12.54
CA ILE A 344 3.39 -21.48 -11.42
C ILE A 344 4.70 -20.85 -11.89
N ALA A 345 5.23 -21.29 -13.04
CA ALA A 345 6.44 -20.71 -13.63
C ALA A 345 6.27 -19.23 -14.01
N GLN A 346 5.09 -18.82 -14.50
CA GLN A 346 4.78 -17.40 -14.75
C GLN A 346 4.70 -16.58 -13.47
N ILE A 347 4.04 -17.10 -12.44
CA ILE A 347 3.96 -16.49 -11.09
C ILE A 347 5.35 -16.29 -10.51
N ASP A 348 6.24 -17.30 -10.60
CA ASP A 348 7.60 -17.22 -10.08
C ASP A 348 8.44 -16.19 -10.83
N ARG A 349 8.31 -16.12 -12.17
CA ARG A 349 8.95 -15.08 -12.99
C ARG A 349 8.47 -13.68 -12.60
N LEU A 350 7.16 -13.49 -12.42
CA LEU A 350 6.58 -12.21 -12.06
C LEU A 350 7.05 -11.76 -10.66
N LYS A 351 7.05 -12.68 -9.69
CA LYS A 351 7.57 -12.41 -8.34
C LYS A 351 9.03 -11.97 -8.36
N GLU A 352 9.88 -12.65 -9.15
CA GLU A 352 11.30 -12.27 -9.24
C GLU A 352 11.49 -10.92 -9.96
N GLN A 353 10.67 -10.61 -10.97
CA GLN A 353 10.67 -9.28 -11.62
C GLN A 353 10.28 -8.17 -10.63
N HIS A 354 9.19 -8.35 -9.88
CA HIS A 354 8.78 -7.41 -8.84
C HIS A 354 9.84 -7.26 -7.74
N LYS A 355 10.47 -8.36 -7.32
CA LYS A 355 11.56 -8.32 -6.34
C LYS A 355 12.76 -7.53 -6.84
N LYS A 356 13.10 -7.61 -8.13
CA LYS A 356 14.15 -6.79 -8.76
C LYS A 356 13.78 -5.31 -8.77
N LEU A 357 12.59 -4.97 -9.25
CA LEU A 357 12.06 -3.59 -9.28
C LEU A 357 12.00 -2.98 -7.87
N PHE A 358 11.53 -3.74 -6.88
CA PHE A 358 11.50 -3.31 -5.49
C PHE A 358 12.90 -2.99 -4.96
N ARG A 359 13.89 -3.87 -5.18
CA ARG A 359 15.29 -3.62 -4.78
C ARG A 359 15.85 -2.36 -5.45
N GLU A 360 15.51 -2.11 -6.70
CA GLU A 360 15.94 -0.92 -7.44
C GLU A 360 15.31 0.35 -6.87
N LYS A 361 13.99 0.35 -6.62
CA LYS A 361 13.28 1.47 -5.97
C LYS A 361 13.88 1.81 -4.60
N ILE A 362 14.20 0.80 -3.78
CA ILE A 362 14.85 1.01 -2.47
C ILE A 362 16.27 1.57 -2.61
N ARG A 363 17.06 1.10 -3.59
CA ARG A 363 18.41 1.66 -3.86
C ARG A 363 18.33 3.12 -4.28
N ILE A 364 17.41 3.46 -5.18
CA ILE A 364 17.20 4.84 -5.63
C ILE A 364 16.71 5.72 -4.48
N SER A 365 15.74 5.26 -3.68
CA SER A 365 15.23 6.04 -2.54
C SER A 365 16.30 6.27 -1.48
N LEU A 366 17.17 5.28 -1.23
CA LEU A 366 18.32 5.42 -0.33
C LEU A 366 19.34 6.44 -0.86
N ALA A 367 19.65 6.42 -2.16
CA ALA A 367 20.55 7.39 -2.78
C ALA A 367 20.00 8.82 -2.67
N ILE A 368 18.70 9.01 -2.93
CA ILE A 368 18.01 10.30 -2.76
C ILE A 368 18.04 10.75 -1.29
N PHE A 369 17.78 9.85 -0.34
CA PHE A 369 17.86 10.14 1.08
C PHE A 369 19.27 10.58 1.49
N CYS A 370 20.32 9.85 1.08
CA CYS A 370 21.70 10.24 1.35
C CYS A 370 22.02 11.63 0.77
N PHE A 371 21.57 11.93 -0.44
CA PHE A 371 21.76 13.24 -1.07
C PHE A 371 21.05 14.37 -0.30
N ILE A 372 19.78 14.18 0.07
CA ILE A 372 19.00 15.15 0.86
C ILE A 372 19.62 15.34 2.25
N LEU A 373 20.02 14.26 2.92
CA LEU A 373 20.65 14.31 4.23
C LEU A 373 21.97 15.09 4.19
N LEU A 374 22.80 14.86 3.17
CA LEU A 374 24.06 15.56 3.00
C LEU A 374 23.84 17.06 2.74
N GLY A 375 22.85 17.41 1.91
CA GLY A 375 22.42 18.79 1.69
C GLY A 375 21.89 19.47 2.98
N ALA A 376 21.04 18.78 3.74
CA ALA A 376 20.48 19.28 5.00
C ALA A 376 21.58 19.48 6.06
N LEU A 377 22.53 18.55 6.16
CA LEU A 377 23.69 18.68 7.05
C LEU A 377 24.57 19.87 6.67
N CYS A 378 24.87 20.04 5.38
CA CYS A 378 25.63 21.18 4.89
C CYS A 378 24.93 22.51 5.23
N LEU A 379 23.63 22.61 4.96
CA LEU A 379 22.83 23.79 5.29
C LEU A 379 22.79 24.06 6.80
N SER A 380 22.61 23.02 7.61
CA SER A 380 22.61 23.12 9.07
C SER A 380 23.97 23.59 9.62
N LEU A 381 25.08 23.15 9.03
CA LEU A 381 26.43 23.59 9.39
C LEU A 381 26.64 25.07 9.04
N LEU A 382 26.25 25.49 7.84
CA LEU A 382 26.32 26.88 7.41
C LEU A 382 25.46 27.80 8.31
N PHE A 383 24.24 27.38 8.61
CA PHE A 383 23.35 28.10 9.51
C PHE A 383 23.93 28.19 10.93
N SER A 384 24.44 27.07 11.47
CA SER A 384 25.08 27.04 12.79
C SER A 384 26.29 27.97 12.85
N HIS A 385 27.10 28.02 11.79
CA HIS A 385 28.23 28.94 11.70
C HIS A 385 27.76 30.40 11.72
N LYS A 386 26.73 30.75 10.94
CA LYS A 386 26.21 32.11 10.85
C LYS A 386 25.55 32.59 12.15
N VAL A 387 24.81 31.71 12.84
CA VAL A 387 24.26 32.02 14.17
C VAL A 387 25.37 32.29 15.17
N ARG A 388 26.45 31.48 15.15
CA ARG A 388 27.59 31.65 16.05
C ARG A 388 28.31 32.98 15.83
N THR A 389 28.58 33.37 14.58
CA THR A 389 29.25 34.65 14.28
C THR A 389 28.38 35.85 14.67
N LEU A 390 27.07 35.79 14.40
CA LEU A 390 26.12 36.82 14.81
C LEU A 390 26.10 36.98 16.34
N PHE A 391 26.01 35.87 17.08
CA PHE A 391 25.99 35.87 18.54
C PHE A 391 27.28 36.47 19.14
N LEU A 392 28.44 36.10 18.62
CA LEU A 392 29.72 36.67 19.06
C LEU A 392 29.81 38.18 18.81
N SER A 393 29.30 38.65 17.66
CA SER A 393 29.26 40.08 17.36
C SER A 393 28.35 40.84 18.33
N TYR A 394 27.20 40.26 18.69
CA TYR A 394 26.27 40.81 19.67
C TYR A 394 26.92 40.91 21.06
N ARG A 395 27.61 39.85 21.51
CA ARG A 395 28.32 39.86 22.81
C ARG A 395 29.38 40.95 22.88
N ARG A 396 30.18 41.14 21.82
CA ARG A 396 31.20 42.22 21.76
C ARG A 396 30.57 43.61 21.85
N ARG A 397 29.42 43.83 21.19
CA ARG A 397 28.70 45.12 21.29
C ARG A 397 28.21 45.38 22.71
N LEU A 398 27.66 44.36 23.36
CA LEU A 398 27.25 44.41 24.76
C LEU A 398 28.42 44.74 25.69
N GLU A 399 29.54 44.02 25.57
CA GLU A 399 30.73 44.27 26.39
C GLU A 399 31.28 45.69 26.18
N LYS A 400 31.32 46.19 24.93
CA LYS A 400 31.76 47.55 24.62
C LYS A 400 30.84 48.60 25.24
N SER A 401 29.52 48.46 25.04
CA SER A 401 28.53 49.39 25.59
C SER A 401 28.58 49.42 27.11
N ASN A 402 28.73 48.26 27.77
CA ASN A 402 28.86 48.19 29.22
C ASN A 402 30.11 48.93 29.73
N ARG A 403 31.26 48.76 29.05
CA ARG A 403 32.49 49.51 29.39
C ARG A 403 32.35 51.01 29.20
N GLU A 404 31.67 51.46 28.14
CA GLU A 404 31.40 52.89 27.91
C GLU A 404 30.50 53.46 29.01
N LEU A 405 29.50 52.69 29.44
CA LEU A 405 28.59 53.06 30.52
C LEU A 405 29.34 53.19 31.86
N THR A 406 30.20 52.23 32.20
CA THR A 406 31.04 52.30 33.41
C THR A 406 31.94 53.54 33.39
N LYS A 407 32.62 53.81 32.27
CA LYS A 407 33.48 55.00 32.15
C LYS A 407 32.73 56.31 32.26
N ALA A 408 31.51 56.39 31.73
CA ALA A 408 30.68 57.59 31.84
C ALA A 408 30.24 57.82 33.30
N MET A 409 29.89 56.75 34.00
CA MET A 409 29.52 56.78 35.42
C MET A 409 30.68 57.25 36.30
N ASP A 410 31.88 56.70 36.10
CA ASP A 410 33.08 57.08 36.86
C ASP A 410 33.43 58.58 36.68
N LYS A 411 33.32 59.10 35.45
CA LYS A 411 33.54 60.52 35.15
C LYS A 411 32.54 61.43 35.84
N ALA A 412 31.26 61.06 35.85
CA ALA A 412 30.22 61.84 36.50
C ALA A 412 30.46 61.92 38.02
N HIS A 413 30.89 60.81 38.63
CA HIS A 413 31.16 60.77 40.07
C HIS A 413 32.37 61.63 40.46
N ALA A 414 33.47 61.56 39.68
CA ALA A 414 34.67 62.36 39.93
C ALA A 414 34.40 63.88 39.81
N ALA A 415 33.56 64.31 38.86
CA ALA A 415 33.21 65.72 38.68
C ALA A 415 32.44 66.29 39.88
N THR A 416 31.55 65.51 40.49
CA THR A 416 30.79 65.92 41.68
C THR A 416 31.70 66.16 42.88
N ILE A 417 32.67 65.27 43.13
CA ILE A 417 33.60 65.40 44.27
C ILE A 417 34.49 66.65 44.11
N ALA A 418 35.06 66.86 42.92
CA ALA A 418 35.92 68.01 42.66
C ALA A 418 35.20 69.37 42.84
N LYS A 419 33.90 69.44 42.51
CA LYS A 419 33.08 70.66 42.72
C LYS A 419 32.99 71.00 44.21
N SER A 420 32.78 70.01 45.08
CA SER A 420 32.64 70.21 46.52
C SER A 420 33.96 70.63 47.18
N GLU A 421 35.08 70.00 46.80
CA GLU A 421 36.41 70.35 47.34
C GLU A 421 36.83 71.78 46.95
N PHE A 422 36.57 72.19 45.71
CA PHE A 422 36.90 73.54 45.24
C PHE A 422 36.20 74.64 46.07
N LEU A 423 34.90 74.49 46.32
CA LEU A 423 34.12 75.48 47.06
C LEU A 423 34.56 75.55 48.54
N ALA A 424 34.86 74.39 49.15
CA ALA A 424 35.35 74.33 50.52
C ALA A 424 36.69 75.07 50.68
N ASN A 425 37.63 74.90 49.75
CA ASN A 425 38.91 75.59 49.80
C ASN A 425 38.77 77.10 49.58
N MET A 426 37.90 77.50 48.64
CA MET A 426 37.71 78.93 48.36
C MET A 426 37.12 79.72 49.52
N SER A 427 36.31 79.09 50.37
CA SER A 427 35.86 79.67 51.64
C SER A 427 37.00 80.25 52.47
N HIS A 428 38.01 79.42 52.70
CA HIS A 428 39.06 79.70 53.66
C HIS A 428 39.95 80.82 53.15
N GLU A 429 40.24 80.80 51.84
CA GLU A 429 41.02 81.81 51.14
C GLU A 429 40.33 83.19 51.12
N ILE A 430 38.99 83.25 51.12
CA ILE A 430 38.29 84.54 51.17
C ILE A 430 38.07 85.00 52.63
N ARG A 431 37.83 84.07 53.57
CA ARG A 431 37.62 84.40 54.99
C ARG A 431 38.83 85.11 55.61
N THR A 432 40.04 84.65 55.33
CA THR A 432 41.27 85.20 55.91
C THR A 432 41.48 86.69 55.59
N PRO A 433 41.47 87.15 54.32
CA PRO A 433 41.60 88.58 54.02
C PRO A 433 40.41 89.39 54.54
N MET A 434 39.20 88.83 54.51
CA MET A 434 38.01 89.52 55.03
C MET A 434 38.09 89.80 56.53
N ASN A 435 38.52 88.81 57.33
CA ASN A 435 38.77 89.01 58.75
C ASN A 435 39.90 90.03 58.98
N GLY A 436 40.90 90.07 58.11
CA GLY A 436 41.94 91.11 58.12
C GLY A 436 41.36 92.51 57.92
N ILE A 437 40.50 92.71 56.91
CA ILE A 437 39.83 94.00 56.65
C ILE A 437 38.94 94.40 57.82
N ILE A 438 38.17 93.46 58.39
CA ILE A 438 37.32 93.70 59.57
C ILE A 438 38.17 94.19 60.74
N ASN A 439 39.20 93.44 61.12
CA ASN A 439 40.04 93.77 62.27
C ASN A 439 40.78 95.11 62.08
N LEU A 440 41.32 95.36 60.89
CA LEU A 440 41.99 96.63 60.59
C LEU A 440 41.01 97.81 60.60
N SER A 441 39.77 97.60 60.13
CA SER A 441 38.73 98.62 60.18
C SER A 441 38.28 98.90 61.62
N GLU A 442 38.20 97.87 62.47
CA GLU A 442 37.90 98.01 63.91
C GLU A 442 39.01 98.75 64.64
N LEU A 443 40.27 98.36 64.44
CA LEU A 443 41.43 99.04 65.03
C LEU A 443 41.53 100.50 64.57
N ALA A 444 41.26 100.80 63.30
CA ALA A 444 41.25 102.17 62.80
C ALA A 444 40.16 103.02 63.48
N LEU A 445 38.98 102.44 63.76
CA LEU A 445 37.89 103.13 64.47
C LEU A 445 38.22 103.48 65.92
N GLU A 446 39.21 102.82 66.53
CA GLU A 446 39.71 103.12 67.88
C GLU A 446 40.76 104.25 67.92
N THR A 447 41.11 104.85 66.76
CA THR A 447 42.06 105.97 66.66
C THR A 447 41.36 107.33 66.50
N GLU A 448 42.12 108.43 66.59
CA GLU A 448 41.60 109.76 66.31
C GLU A 448 41.29 109.93 64.82
N LEU A 449 40.00 109.88 64.46
CA LEU A 449 39.50 110.05 63.11
C LEU A 449 38.66 111.32 62.98
N THR A 450 38.70 111.96 61.81
CA THR A 450 37.69 112.97 61.45
C THR A 450 36.31 112.32 61.27
N ASP A 451 35.22 113.07 61.44
CA ASP A 451 33.84 112.53 61.32
C ASP A 451 33.61 111.80 59.99
N LYS A 452 34.17 112.30 58.88
CA LYS A 452 34.09 111.65 57.57
C LYS A 452 34.89 110.34 57.50
N GLN A 453 36.08 110.28 58.11
CA GLN A 453 36.89 109.05 58.14
C GLN A 453 36.25 107.97 59.03
N SER A 454 35.64 108.37 60.16
CA SER A 454 34.88 107.45 61.01
C SER A 454 33.67 106.87 60.28
N ASP A 455 32.91 107.69 59.54
CA ASP A 455 31.79 107.23 58.72
C ASP A 455 32.24 106.23 57.62
N TYR A 456 33.37 106.50 56.95
CA TYR A 456 33.94 105.58 55.96
C TYR A 456 34.38 104.26 56.59
N MET A 457 35.07 104.26 57.73
CA MET A 457 35.49 103.01 58.37
C MET A 457 34.30 102.19 58.88
N LYS A 458 33.26 102.85 59.42
CA LYS A 458 32.00 102.18 59.79
C LYS A 458 31.35 101.50 58.58
N LYS A 459 31.34 102.16 57.42
CA LYS A 459 30.80 101.60 56.17
C LYS A 459 31.63 100.42 55.65
N ILE A 460 32.97 100.52 55.66
CA ILE A 460 33.86 99.41 55.26
C ILE A 460 33.67 98.21 56.19
N LEU A 461 33.64 98.43 57.49
CA LEU A 461 33.43 97.39 58.49
C LEU A 461 32.07 96.69 58.27
N PHE A 462 31.01 97.48 58.07
CA PHE A 462 29.67 96.95 57.78
C PHE A 462 29.64 96.12 56.49
N SER A 463 30.18 96.64 55.39
CA SER A 463 30.24 95.91 54.12
C SER A 463 31.10 94.64 54.21
N SER A 464 32.18 94.68 55.00
CA SER A 464 33.06 93.53 55.17
C SER A 464 32.41 92.41 55.98
N LYS A 465 31.67 92.77 57.05
CA LYS A 465 30.88 91.82 57.83
C LYS A 465 29.76 91.19 56.98
N ASN A 466 29.03 91.99 56.19
CA ASN A 466 27.98 91.47 55.30
C ASN A 466 28.53 90.54 54.21
N LEU A 467 29.69 90.85 53.62
CA LEU A 467 30.29 89.97 52.60
C LEU A 467 30.70 88.63 53.20
N LEU A 468 31.25 88.63 54.42
CA LEU A 468 31.61 87.40 55.12
C LEU A 468 30.37 86.55 55.44
N GLU A 469 29.26 87.18 55.80
CA GLU A 469 27.96 86.52 56.00
C GLU A 469 27.46 85.84 54.72
N ILE A 470 27.44 86.56 53.59
CA ILE A 470 27.04 86.00 52.28
C ILE A 470 27.93 84.81 51.89
N ILE A 471 29.25 84.91 52.12
CA ILE A 471 30.17 83.80 51.82
C ILE A 471 29.86 82.59 52.70
N ASN A 472 29.64 82.79 54.00
CA ASN A 472 29.29 81.71 54.91
C ASN A 472 27.97 81.03 54.49
N ASP A 473 26.98 81.79 54.04
CA ASP A 473 25.70 81.25 53.55
C ASP A 473 25.87 80.38 52.28
N ILE A 474 26.65 80.84 51.30
CA ILE A 474 26.93 80.06 50.06
C ILE A 474 27.61 78.73 50.39
N LEU A 475 28.45 78.71 51.42
CA LEU A 475 29.18 77.52 51.82
C LEU A 475 28.32 76.56 52.63
N ASP A 476 27.50 77.07 53.54
CA ASP A 476 26.52 76.26 54.26
C ASP A 476 25.56 75.62 53.24
N PHE A 477 25.12 76.36 52.20
CA PHE A 477 24.34 75.78 51.09
C PHE A 477 25.11 74.68 50.35
N SER A 478 26.38 74.92 50.00
CA SER A 478 27.21 73.95 49.27
C SER A 478 27.47 72.67 50.09
N LYS A 479 27.59 72.79 51.42
CA LYS A 479 27.71 71.64 52.33
C LYS A 479 26.41 70.87 52.43
N ILE A 480 25.25 71.54 52.39
CA ILE A 480 23.93 70.89 52.36
C ILE A 480 23.73 70.11 51.05
N GLU A 481 24.02 70.70 49.89
CA GLU A 481 23.92 69.99 48.59
C GLU A 481 24.81 68.75 48.53
N ALA A 482 25.99 68.83 49.15
CA ALA A 482 26.94 67.71 49.22
C ALA A 482 26.64 66.71 50.35
N GLY A 483 25.59 66.91 51.14
CA GLY A 483 25.23 66.03 52.26
C GLY A 483 26.21 66.06 53.44
N MET A 484 27.01 67.13 53.57
CA MET A 484 28.09 67.27 54.56
C MET A 484 27.72 68.10 55.80
N LEU A 485 26.48 68.61 55.90
CA LEU A 485 26.02 69.33 57.09
C LEU A 485 25.64 68.35 58.21
N THR A 486 26.25 68.50 59.38
CA THR A 486 25.92 67.73 60.60
C THR A 486 25.28 68.64 61.65
N ILE A 487 24.17 68.21 62.26
CA ILE A 487 23.50 68.93 63.35
C ILE A 487 23.98 68.39 64.70
N GLU A 488 24.45 69.27 65.57
CA GLU A 488 24.86 68.88 66.92
C GLU A 488 23.65 68.56 67.82
N LYS A 489 23.84 67.67 68.80
CA LYS A 489 22.84 67.32 69.80
C LYS A 489 23.41 67.55 71.19
N VAL A 490 23.27 68.77 71.70
CA VAL A 490 23.73 69.17 73.03
C VAL A 490 22.57 69.67 73.88
N TYR A 491 22.66 69.49 75.19
CA TYR A 491 21.74 70.10 76.14
C TYR A 491 22.07 71.59 76.27
N PHE A 492 21.09 72.47 76.09
CA PHE A 492 21.29 73.90 76.25
C PHE A 492 20.09 74.60 76.87
N ASP A 493 20.39 75.71 77.54
CA ASP A 493 19.45 76.62 78.17
C ASP A 493 18.68 77.42 77.11
N LEU A 494 17.39 77.11 76.96
CA LEU A 494 16.52 77.71 75.94
C LEU A 494 16.08 79.13 76.33
N PRO A 495 15.63 79.41 77.56
CA PRO A 495 15.44 80.79 78.04
C PRO A 495 16.68 81.68 77.84
N GLY A 496 17.87 81.21 78.21
CA GLY A 496 19.11 81.97 78.01
C GLY A 496 19.45 82.26 76.54
N LEU A 497 19.01 81.40 75.60
CA LEU A 497 19.08 81.67 74.16
C LEU A 497 18.18 82.84 73.75
N PHE A 498 16.93 82.84 74.23
CA PHE A 498 15.99 83.93 73.97
C PHE A 498 16.43 85.24 74.61
N ASP A 499 16.95 85.21 75.84
CA ASP A 499 17.50 86.39 76.50
C ASP A 499 18.66 87.01 75.71
N LYS A 500 19.55 86.18 75.16
CA LYS A 500 20.62 86.65 74.26
C LYS A 500 20.08 87.29 72.98
N LEU A 501 19.04 86.71 72.37
CA LEU A 501 18.40 87.29 71.19
C LEU A 501 17.77 88.65 71.54
N MET A 502 17.04 88.72 72.65
CA MET A 502 16.42 89.97 73.09
C MET A 502 17.46 91.04 73.37
N LEU A 503 18.51 90.73 74.13
CA LEU A 503 19.58 91.68 74.42
C LEU A 503 20.22 92.27 73.16
N MET A 504 20.41 91.44 72.12
CA MET A 504 20.97 91.88 70.85
C MET A 504 20.03 92.79 70.05
N PHE A 505 18.74 92.48 70.03
CA PHE A 505 17.78 93.14 69.15
C PHE A 505 16.94 94.25 69.79
N THR A 506 16.88 94.35 71.12
CA THR A 506 16.14 95.42 71.83
C THR A 506 16.63 96.81 71.46
N GLU A 507 17.94 97.04 71.37
CA GLU A 507 18.47 98.35 70.97
C GLU A 507 18.21 98.64 69.48
N GLN A 508 18.22 97.60 68.64
CA GLN A 508 17.96 97.75 67.20
C GLN A 508 16.48 98.07 66.93
N SER A 509 15.55 97.43 67.64
CA SER A 509 14.12 97.74 67.54
C SER A 509 13.80 99.13 68.11
N ARG A 510 14.40 99.50 69.26
CA ARG A 510 14.23 100.82 69.90
C ARG A 510 14.66 101.96 68.99
N ARG A 511 15.78 101.83 68.26
CA ARG A 511 16.21 102.84 67.28
C ARG A 511 15.21 103.10 66.15
N LYS A 512 14.34 102.13 65.86
CA LYS A 512 13.25 102.24 64.89
C LYS A 512 11.89 102.58 65.54
N ASN A 513 11.85 102.87 66.85
CA ASN A 513 10.62 103.00 67.63
C ASN A 513 9.68 101.78 67.48
N LEU A 514 10.24 100.57 67.36
CA LEU A 514 9.48 99.31 67.35
C LEU A 514 9.57 98.64 68.72
N GLU A 515 8.44 98.13 69.20
CA GLU A 515 8.39 97.33 70.41
C GLU A 515 8.72 95.87 70.07
N LEU A 516 9.70 95.29 70.78
CA LEU A 516 10.06 93.88 70.64
C LEU A 516 9.57 93.15 71.88
N ILE A 517 8.57 92.31 71.71
CA ILE A 517 7.87 91.60 72.78
C ILE A 517 8.27 90.13 72.72
N LEU A 518 8.75 89.61 73.85
CA LEU A 518 8.99 88.20 74.04
C LEU A 518 7.87 87.63 74.92
N ASP A 519 7.02 86.80 74.34
CA ASP A 519 5.90 86.15 75.02
C ASP A 519 6.14 84.63 75.08
N LEU A 520 6.75 84.19 76.19
CA LEU A 520 7.08 82.80 76.45
C LEU A 520 6.19 82.25 77.57
N PRO A 521 5.52 81.11 77.36
CA PRO A 521 4.71 80.49 78.39
C PRO A 521 5.58 79.89 79.50
N ALA A 522 5.07 79.88 80.74
CA ALA A 522 5.81 79.40 81.91
C ALA A 522 6.11 77.88 81.89
N ASP A 523 5.49 77.12 80.99
CA ASP A 523 5.70 75.69 80.79
C ASP A 523 6.82 75.37 79.79
N LEU A 524 7.51 76.38 79.26
CA LEU A 524 8.64 76.16 78.35
C LEU A 524 9.79 75.45 79.09
N PRO A 525 10.33 74.34 78.56
CA PRO A 525 11.45 73.64 79.20
C PRO A 525 12.69 74.53 79.28
N GLU A 526 13.30 74.61 80.46
CA GLU A 526 14.54 75.38 80.65
C GLU A 526 15.69 74.82 79.81
N ASN A 527 15.75 73.50 79.63
CA ASN A 527 16.82 72.84 78.86
C ASN A 527 16.26 71.96 77.74
N VAL A 528 16.79 72.11 76.53
CA VAL A 528 16.41 71.30 75.35
C VAL A 528 17.65 70.67 74.69
N ILE A 529 17.44 69.60 73.92
CA ILE A 529 18.52 68.95 73.14
C ILE A 529 18.45 69.42 71.69
N GLY A 530 19.53 70.01 71.21
CA GLY A 530 19.64 70.42 69.81
C GLY A 530 20.96 71.14 69.54
N ASP A 531 20.98 71.90 68.45
CA ASP A 531 22.11 72.75 68.09
C ASP A 531 21.74 74.21 68.40
N PRO A 532 22.19 74.76 69.55
CA PRO A 532 21.85 76.11 69.96
C PRO A 532 22.37 77.15 68.98
N MET A 533 23.51 76.92 68.32
CA MET A 533 24.12 77.87 67.41
C MET A 533 23.30 77.98 66.12
N ARG A 534 22.88 76.83 65.57
CA ARG A 534 22.01 76.81 64.37
C ARG A 534 20.62 77.35 64.67
N LEU A 535 20.05 77.02 65.83
CA LEU A 535 18.76 77.59 66.24
C LEU A 535 18.86 79.11 66.44
N TYR A 536 19.91 79.59 67.10
CA TYR A 536 20.19 81.02 67.24
C TYR A 536 20.30 81.70 65.88
N GLN A 537 21.03 81.11 64.93
CA GLN A 537 21.19 81.66 63.58
C GLN A 537 19.84 81.78 62.85
N VAL A 538 19.01 80.73 62.92
CA VAL A 538 17.66 80.75 62.32
C VAL A 538 16.82 81.86 62.94
N LEU A 539 16.73 81.93 64.27
CA LEU A 539 15.92 82.92 64.98
C LEU A 539 16.44 84.35 64.79
N SER A 540 17.75 84.55 64.81
CA SER A 540 18.40 85.83 64.54
C SER A 540 18.08 86.34 63.13
N ASN A 541 18.15 85.45 62.12
CA ASN A 541 17.77 85.81 60.75
C ASN A 541 16.30 86.19 60.62
N LEU A 542 15.40 85.47 61.32
CA LEU A 542 13.97 85.76 61.31
C LEU A 542 13.65 87.08 62.02
N ILE A 543 14.18 87.31 63.23
CA ILE A 543 13.95 88.53 64.02
C ILE A 543 14.60 89.73 63.33
N GLY A 544 15.81 89.57 62.82
CA GLY A 544 16.51 90.60 62.05
C GLY A 544 15.72 91.02 60.80
N ASN A 545 15.16 90.05 60.07
CA ASN A 545 14.26 90.34 58.95
C ASN A 545 12.98 91.04 59.42
N ALA A 546 12.37 90.60 60.52
CA ALA A 546 11.18 91.25 61.07
C ALA A 546 11.44 92.73 61.40
N ILE A 547 12.52 93.07 62.12
CA ILE A 547 12.89 94.46 62.44
C ILE A 547 13.19 95.28 61.19
N LYS A 548 13.85 94.67 60.21
CA LYS A 548 14.18 95.34 58.95
C LYS A 548 12.92 95.76 58.19
N PHE A 549 11.92 94.88 58.11
CA PHE A 549 10.74 95.08 57.26
C PHE A 549 9.51 95.67 57.97
N THR A 550 9.49 95.72 59.30
CA THR A 550 8.44 96.46 60.02
C THR A 550 8.81 97.96 60.11
N GLU A 551 7.88 98.83 59.74
CA GLU A 551 8.06 100.29 59.79
C GLU A 551 7.47 100.93 61.06
N GLN A 552 6.29 100.46 61.51
CA GLN A 552 5.61 100.89 62.73
C GLN A 552 4.88 99.70 63.36
N GLY A 553 4.76 99.67 64.70
CA GLY A 553 4.09 98.60 65.45
C GLY A 553 5.05 97.80 66.33
N GLU A 554 4.70 96.53 66.59
CA GLU A 554 5.44 95.62 67.47
C GLU A 554 5.88 94.34 66.74
N ILE A 555 6.89 93.68 67.30
CA ILE A 555 7.39 92.38 66.86
C ILE A 555 7.22 91.44 68.04
N LEU A 556 6.36 90.44 67.87
CA LEU A 556 6.08 89.44 68.88
C LEU A 556 6.83 88.14 68.58
N VAL A 557 7.70 87.72 69.49
CA VAL A 557 8.33 86.40 69.47
C VAL A 557 7.60 85.51 70.47
N THR A 558 6.95 84.45 69.96
CA THR A 558 6.25 83.46 70.79
C THR A 558 6.88 82.09 70.64
N ALA A 559 6.81 81.31 71.71
CA ALA A 559 7.08 79.88 71.67
C ALA A 559 5.95 79.13 72.36
N LYS A 560 5.71 77.88 71.94
CA LYS A 560 4.77 76.98 72.62
C LYS A 560 5.34 75.57 72.62
N VAL A 561 5.10 74.85 73.71
CA VAL A 561 5.29 73.39 73.72
C VAL A 561 4.16 72.78 72.89
N VAL A 562 4.50 71.97 71.88
CA VAL A 562 3.54 71.31 70.98
C VAL A 562 3.41 69.85 71.34
#